data_AF-A0A8T0HKI8-F1
#
_entry.id   AF-A0A8T0HKI8-F1
#
_cell.length_a   1.000
_cell.length_b   1.000
_cell.length_c   1.000
_cell.angle_alpha   90.00
_cell.angle_beta   90.00
_cell.angle_gamma   90.00
#
_symmetry.space_group_name_H-M   'P 1'
#
loop_
_entity.id
_entity.type
_entity.pdbx_description
1 polymer ?
#
loop_
_entity_poly.entity_id
_entity_poly.type
_entity_poly.pdbx_seq_one_letter_code
_entity_poly.pdbx_strand_id
1 'polypeptide(L)' 'MEQLFTEISPQPFAAASLGQVYQARLIPSGKLVAVKVQRPGVRVPVEFDLFILRKLTDFAKTLLKLNTDLTECC' A
#
# COMPACT_ATOMS: atom_id res chain seq x y z
N MET A 1 15.53 4.14 21.19
CA MET A 1 14.33 3.98 20.36
C MET A 1 13.20 4.67 21.11
N GLU A 2 12.70 5.80 20.61
CA GLU A 2 11.64 6.53 21.30
C GLU A 2 10.29 5.81 21.12
N GLN A 3 9.54 5.64 22.21
CA GLN A 3 8.18 5.13 22.15
C GLN A 3 7.28 6.24 21.60
N LEU A 4 6.52 5.97 20.53
CA LEU A 4 5.60 6.95 19.92
C LEU A 4 4.15 6.77 20.39
N PHE A 5 3.81 5.57 20.87
CA PHE A 5 2.46 5.18 21.24
C PHE A 5 2.40 4.78 22.72
N THR A 6 1.38 5.25 23.43
CA THR A 6 1.06 4.82 24.80
C THR A 6 0.43 3.43 24.79
N GLU A 7 -0.42 3.17 23.79
CA GLU A 7 -1.14 1.91 23.61
C GLU A 7 -1.40 1.66 22.12
N ILE A 8 -1.41 0.38 21.74
CA ILE A 8 -1.86 -0.11 20.43
C ILE A 8 -2.78 -1.31 20.69
N SER A 9 -3.92 -1.37 20.01
CA SER A 9 -4.85 -2.50 20.09
C SER A 9 -4.14 -3.80 19.68
N PRO A 10 -4.32 -4.92 20.42
CA PRO A 10 -3.71 -6.20 20.09
C PRO A 10 -4.31 -6.83 18.84
N GLN A 11 -5.57 -6.51 18.52
CA GLN A 11 -6.26 -7.01 17.34
C GLN A 11 -6.57 -5.86 16.38
N PRO A 12 -6.46 -6.10 15.06
CA PRO A 12 -6.90 -5.13 14.07
C PRO A 12 -8.42 -5.00 14.14
N PHE A 13 -8.91 -3.77 14.11
CA PHE A 13 -10.36 -3.51 14.09
C PHE A 13 -10.92 -3.35 12.67
N ALA A 14 -10.04 -3.13 11.69
CA ALA A 14 -10.43 -3.04 10.29
C ALA A 14 -9.36 -3.64 9.34
N ALA A 15 -9.84 -4.19 8.23
CA ALA A 15 -9.00 -4.58 7.10
C ALA A 15 -8.75 -3.38 6.18
N ALA A 16 -7.55 -3.30 5.60
CA ALA A 16 -7.26 -2.40 4.50
C ALA A 16 -6.75 -3.20 3.30
N SER A 17 -6.87 -2.66 2.08
CA SER A 17 -6.46 -3.35 0.84
C SER A 17 -5.13 -4.13 0.97
N LEU A 18 -4.01 -3.44 1.18
CA LEU A 18 -2.67 -4.06 1.33
C LEU A 18 -2.21 -4.20 2.79
N GLY A 19 -3.14 -4.16 3.75
CA GLY A 19 -2.80 -3.97 5.15
C GLY A 19 -3.88 -4.34 6.17
N GLN A 20 -3.62 -3.96 7.41
CA GLN A 20 -4.54 -4.05 8.54
C GLN A 20 -4.52 -2.72 9.30
N VAL A 21 -5.60 -2.39 9.99
CA VAL A 21 -5.71 -1.14 10.74
C VAL A 21 -5.87 -1.44 12.23
N TYR A 22 -5.00 -0.82 13.03
CA TYR A 22 -4.98 -0.90 14.47
C TYR A 22 -5.33 0.47 15.06
N GLN A 23 -5.98 0.48 16.22
CA GLN A 23 -6.17 1.70 16.99
C GLN A 23 -4.95 1.93 17.89
N ALA A 24 -4.48 3.16 17.99
CA ALA A 24 -3.37 3.53 18.87
C ALA A 24 -3.58 4.90 19.51
N ARG A 25 -2.82 5.19 20.56
CA ARG A 25 -2.78 6.51 21.21
C ARG A 25 -1.38 7.10 21.18
N LEU A 26 -1.26 8.35 20.74
CA LEU A 26 0.02 9.06 20.70
C LEU A 26 0.46 9.54 22.09
N ILE A 27 1.74 9.36 22.43
CA ILE A 27 2.29 9.83 23.72
C ILE A 27 2.26 11.37 23.84
N PRO A 28 2.73 12.16 22.84
CA PRO A 28 2.86 13.61 23.04
C PRO A 28 1.52 14.36 23.11
N SER A 29 0.45 13.79 22.56
CA SER A 29 -0.83 14.48 22.38
C SER A 29 -2.04 13.77 22.97
N GLY A 30 -1.91 12.51 23.39
CA GLY A 30 -3.03 11.69 23.86
C GLY A 30 -4.08 11.35 22.79
N LYS A 31 -3.87 11.77 21.53
CA LYS A 31 -4.83 11.58 20.44
C LYS A 31 -4.93 10.12 20.04
N LEU A 32 -6.17 9.69 19.79
CA LEU A 32 -6.49 8.42 19.16
C LEU A 32 -6.21 8.49 17.66
N VAL A 33 -5.50 7.50 17.14
CA VAL A 33 -5.09 7.41 15.73
C VAL A 33 -5.34 6.01 15.18
N ALA A 34 -5.59 5.94 13.87
CA ALA A 34 -5.65 4.69 13.13
C ALA A 34 -4.29 4.40 12.49
N VAL A 35 -3.67 3.29 12.87
CA VAL A 35 -2.37 2.84 12.38
C VAL A 35 -2.58 1.76 11.33
N LYS A 36 -2.32 2.09 10.06
CA LYS A 36 -2.37 1.13 8.96
C LYS A 36 -1.02 0.42 8.82
N VAL A 37 -0.99 -0.88 9.11
CA VAL A 37 0.18 -1.74 8.99
C VAL A 37 0.13 -2.49 7.66
N GLN A 38 1.21 -2.43 6.89
CA GLN A 38 1.35 -3.18 5.64
C GLN A 38 1.50 -4.68 5.93
N ARG A 39 0.83 -5.55 5.15
CA ARG A 39 0.99 -7.01 5.30
C ARG A 39 2.42 -7.42 4.97
N PRO A 40 3.03 -8.35 5.73
CA PRO A 40 4.35 -8.85 5.40
C PRO A 40 4.33 -9.51 4.02
N GLY A 41 5.39 -9.29 3.24
CA GLY A 41 5.54 -9.91 1.92
C GLY A 41 4.66 -9.32 0.81
N VAL A 42 3.87 -8.26 1.05
CA VAL A 42 2.97 -7.71 0.02
C VAL A 42 3.70 -6.91 -1.07
N ARG A 43 4.93 -6.45 -0.83
CA ARG A 43 5.65 -5.56 -1.77
C ARG A 43 6.03 -6.27 -3.06
N VAL A 44 6.71 -7.42 -2.96
CA VAL A 44 7.25 -8.13 -4.12
C VAL A 44 6.15 -8.56 -5.10
N PRO A 45 5.01 -9.16 -4.67
CA PRO A 45 3.93 -9.50 -5.58
C PRO A 45 3.32 -8.27 -6.27
N VAL A 46 3.10 -7.19 -5.53
CA VAL A 46 2.52 -5.95 -6.09
C VAL A 46 3.45 -5.34 -7.13
N GLU A 47 4.75 -5.30 -6.87
CA GLU A 47 5.74 -4.80 -7.84
C GLU A 47 5.79 -5.68 -9.10
N PHE A 48 5.71 -7.00 -8.94
CA PHE A 48 5.70 -7.94 -10.05
C PHE A 48 4.43 -7.83 -10.91
N ASP A 49 3.26 -7.67 -10.28
CA ASP A 49 2.00 -7.44 -10.99
C ASP A 49 2.06 -6.15 -11.83
N LEU A 50 2.58 -5.06 -11.25
CA LEU A 50 2.77 -3.80 -11.97
C LEU A 50 3.77 -3.95 -13.12
N PHE A 51 4.85 -4.73 -12.94
CA PHE A 51 5.79 -5.03 -13.99
C PHE A 51 5.13 -5.76 -15.17
N ILE A 52 4.33 -6.80 -14.89
CA ILE A 52 3.59 -7.54 -15.93
C ILE A 52 2.61 -6.62 -16.65
N LEU A 53 1.83 -5.81 -15.92
CA LEU A 53 0.86 -4.88 -16.52
C LEU A 53 1.52 -3.85 -17.45
N ARG A 54 2.71 -3.34 -17.07
CA ARG A 54 3.51 -2.46 -17.94
C ARG A 54 3.90 -3.18 -19.23
N LYS A 55 4.42 -4.41 -19.14
CA LYS A 55 4.79 -5.21 -20.32
C LYS A 55 3.62 -5.55 -21.24
N LEU A 56 2.46 -5.88 -20.66
CA LEU A 56 1.25 -6.15 -21.42
C LEU A 56 0.76 -4.89 -22.13
N THR A 57 0.85 -3.74 -21.48
CA THR A 57 0.47 -2.45 -22.07
C THR A 57 1.38 -2.10 -23.24
N ASP A 58 2.70 -2.27 -23.09
CA ASP A 58 3.66 -2.04 -24.18
C ASP A 58 3.38 -2.95 -25.38
N PHE A 59 3.16 -4.25 -25.12
CA PHE A 59 2.81 -5.21 -26.16
C PHE A 59 1.49 -4.84 -26.87
N ALA A 60 0.46 -4.46 -26.11
CA ALA A 60 -0.83 -4.06 -26.65
C ALA A 60 -0.72 -2.79 -27.51
N LYS A 61 0.09 -1.79 -27.12
CA LYS A 61 0.35 -0.60 -27.94
C LYS A 61 0.97 -0.97 -29.28
N THR A 62 1.97 -1.86 -29.28
CA THR A 62 2.62 -2.32 -30.51
C THR A 62 1.66 -3.10 -31.41
N LEU A 63 0.84 -3.99 -30.84
CA LEU A 63 -0.03 -4.87 -31.62
C LEU A 63 -1.30 -4.17 -32.13
N LEU A 64 -1.92 -3.33 -31.31
CA LEU A 64 -3.23 -2.75 -31.57
C LEU A 64 -3.16 -1.30 -32.06
N LYS A 65 -1.95 -0.74 -32.27
CA LYS A 65 -1.73 0.70 -32.58
C LYS A 65 -2.54 1.63 -31.67
N LEU A 66 -2.66 1.25 -30.40
CA LEU A 66 -3.39 2.02 -29.39
C LEU A 66 -2.55 3.23 -28.98
N ASN A 67 -3.05 4.44 -29.28
CA ASN A 67 -2.53 5.69 -28.73
C ASN A 67 -3.03 5.87 -27.29
N THR A 68 -2.60 5.02 -26.36
CA THR A 68 -2.87 5.21 -24.93
C THR A 68 -1.68 5.86 -24.27
N ASP A 69 -1.85 7.09 -23.84
CA ASP A 69 -0.81 7.89 -23.18
C ASP A 69 -0.70 7.52 -21.69
N LEU A 70 -0.40 6.25 -21.43
CA LEU A 70 -0.07 5.73 -20.10
C LEU A 70 1.44 5.72 -19.87
N THR A 71 2.21 6.43 -20.71
CA THR A 71 3.67 6.36 -20.75
C THR A 71 4.35 7.28 -19.74
N GLU A 72 3.58 8.08 -18.99
CA GLU A 72 4.12 9.04 -18.01
C GLU A 72 3.37 8.87 -16.68
N CYS A 73 3.73 7.86 -15.90
CA CYS A 73 3.52 7.90 -14.47
C CYS A 73 4.63 7.09 -13.77
N CYS A 74 5.79 7.78 -13.68
CA CYS A 74 6.99 7.49 -12.89
C CYS A 74 7.77 6.18 -13.16
#